data_AF-A0A9E6C5C8-F1
#
_entry.id   AF-A0A9E6C5C8-F1
#
_cell.length_a   1.000
_cell.length_b   1.000
_cell.length_c   1.000
_cell.angle_alpha   90.00
_cell.angle_beta   90.00
_cell.angle_gamma   90.00
#
_symmetry.space_group_name_H-M   'P 1'
#
loop_
_entity.id
_entity.type
_entity.pdbx_description
1 polymer ?
#
loop_
_entity_poly.entity_id
_entity_poly.type
_entity_poly.pdbx_seq_one_letter_code
_entity_poly.pdbx_strand_id
1 'polypeptide(L)'
;MSTATSSSNILTGKKFPFCPGCGHGIAINNLAKVLEELGYRPEDISIVSDIGCSGLIDPLFNTHTIHGLHGRSPALGLGVAMGLQQKDRKKTIAFIGDGGATIGLQHILEDARRNVDMTLIVLNNLLYGMTGGQISGLSTQKFKEIVDFETDIPPFNIIQLAHASGARYAARVDNPRQMKEVLKKAIETEGFSIVEIESLCPSYGMKRMNELMEVVEPEEEYENPRAATQIRMSEKPSLLDRQPVLEQKFEPLVRTRRDFIIAGSAGGGVQSTGKQLATAGILAGMHATMKGEYPITVGTGFSVAEVIFDPEPIYYTGLEQPSVAVIVTDDGLEKIRKRIGAGTRVYLDEKLAQEAETLPTDDIIIKPFTRTVNRKAAALLATAYMLDREKVIPLEALREVLANHRLAKVFLETLDRLEKLD
;
A
#
# COMPACT_ATOMS: atom_id res chain seq x y z
N MET A 1 -6.99 -1.63 28.96
CA MET A 1 -5.81 -0.82 28.62
C MET A 1 -4.75 -1.79 28.10
N SER A 2 -4.69 -1.98 26.77
CA SER A 2 -3.73 -2.86 26.12
C SER A 2 -2.57 -2.01 25.61
N THR A 3 -1.38 -2.23 26.16
CA THR A 3 -0.13 -1.55 25.82
C THR A 3 0.57 -2.29 24.68
N ALA A 4 0.06 -2.10 23.47
CA ALA A 4 0.86 -2.26 22.25
C ALA A 4 1.03 -0.85 21.66
N THR A 5 2.06 -0.13 22.11
CA THR A 5 2.54 1.08 21.42
C THR A 5 3.18 0.63 20.10
N SER A 6 2.36 0.32 19.09
CA SER A 6 2.84 0.40 17.71
C SER A 6 3.20 1.86 17.50
N SER A 7 4.44 2.17 17.15
CA SER A 7 4.90 3.54 16.93
C SER A 7 3.90 4.31 16.06
N SER A 8 3.22 5.28 16.65
CA SER A 8 2.17 6.12 16.08
C SER A 8 2.69 7.16 15.07
N ASN A 9 3.88 6.93 14.51
CA ASN A 9 4.58 7.89 13.67
C ASN A 9 4.01 7.82 12.26
N ILE A 10 3.71 8.98 11.67
CA ILE A 10 3.19 9.05 10.30
C ILE A 10 4.22 8.58 9.27
N LEU A 11 5.51 8.81 9.55
CA LEU A 11 6.62 8.37 8.70
C LEU A 11 7.30 7.09 9.22
N THR A 12 7.79 6.27 8.28
CA THR A 12 8.45 4.98 8.53
C THR A 12 9.87 5.10 9.09
N GLY A 13 10.45 6.30 9.11
CA GLY A 13 11.85 6.54 9.46
C GLY A 13 12.86 6.08 8.40
N LYS A 14 12.40 5.56 7.25
CA LYS A 14 13.27 5.20 6.13
C LYS A 14 13.99 6.44 5.59
N LYS A 15 15.21 6.23 5.09
CA LYS A 15 15.96 7.26 4.38
C LYS A 15 15.17 7.70 3.14
N PHE A 16 15.03 9.01 2.96
CA PHE A 16 14.35 9.55 1.79
C PHE A 16 15.12 9.21 0.51
N PRO A 17 14.43 8.77 -0.57
CA PRO A 17 15.06 8.36 -1.82
C PRO A 17 15.47 9.54 -2.71
N PHE A 18 15.31 10.77 -2.22
CA PHE A 18 15.60 11.98 -2.99
C PHE A 18 17.09 12.34 -3.01
N CYS A 19 17.47 13.11 -4.02
CA CYS A 19 18.79 13.70 -4.13
C CYS A 19 19.12 14.59 -2.91
N PRO A 20 20.37 14.64 -2.45
CA PRO A 20 20.77 15.55 -1.39
C PRO A 20 20.40 17.00 -1.73
N GLY A 21 19.63 17.65 -0.85
CA GLY A 21 19.13 19.02 -1.05
C GLY A 21 17.79 19.14 -1.80
N CYS A 22 17.15 18.04 -2.19
CA CYS A 22 15.83 18.07 -2.80
C CYS A 22 14.78 18.61 -1.83
N GLY A 23 13.96 19.56 -2.27
CA GLY A 23 12.97 20.22 -1.43
C GLY A 23 11.76 19.36 -1.07
N HIS A 24 11.45 18.30 -1.83
CA HIS A 24 10.31 17.40 -1.53
C HIS A 24 10.36 16.79 -0.13
N GLY A 25 11.57 16.50 0.38
CA GLY A 25 11.74 15.99 1.73
C GLY A 25 11.28 16.98 2.81
N ILE A 26 11.41 18.28 2.57
CA ILE A 26 10.95 19.32 3.50
C ILE A 26 9.42 19.33 3.55
N ALA A 27 8.75 19.22 2.39
CA ALA A 27 7.30 19.14 2.30
C ALA A 27 6.73 17.93 3.05
N ILE A 28 7.31 16.75 2.83
CA ILE A 28 6.87 15.49 3.46
C ILE A 28 7.03 15.54 4.99
N ASN A 29 8.16 16.07 5.48
CA ASN A 29 8.39 16.22 6.92
C ASN A 29 7.40 17.22 7.57
N ASN A 30 7.09 18.33 6.89
CA ASN A 30 6.10 19.28 7.41
C ASN A 30 4.70 18.67 7.42
N LEU A 31 4.30 17.98 6.35
CA LEU A 31 3.01 17.30 6.30
C LEU A 31 2.87 16.29 7.45
N ALA A 32 3.87 15.44 7.68
CA ALA A 32 3.83 14.45 8.75
C ALA A 32 3.62 15.10 10.13
N LYS A 33 4.35 16.17 10.43
CA LYS A 33 4.19 16.93 11.69
C LYS A 33 2.79 17.53 11.82
N VAL A 34 2.24 18.10 10.75
CA VAL A 34 0.89 18.66 10.75
C VAL A 34 -0.14 17.57 11.04
N LEU A 35 -0.02 16.39 10.41
CA LEU A 35 -0.94 15.27 10.65
C LEU A 35 -0.87 14.76 12.09
N GLU A 36 0.33 14.66 12.67
CA GLU A 36 0.55 14.30 14.07
C GLU A 36 -0.05 15.35 15.02
N GLU A 37 0.13 16.65 14.74
CA GLU A 37 -0.44 17.74 15.53
C GLU A 37 -1.97 17.79 15.49
N LEU A 38 -2.56 17.45 14.34
CA LEU A 38 -4.01 17.31 14.17
C LEU A 38 -4.56 16.01 14.78
N GLY A 39 -3.70 15.14 15.30
CA GLY A 39 -4.08 13.90 15.97
C GLY A 39 -4.61 12.81 15.03
N TYR A 40 -4.19 12.83 13.76
CA TYR A 40 -4.44 11.71 12.85
C TYR A 40 -3.51 10.55 13.20
N ARG A 41 -4.06 9.33 13.15
CA ARG A 41 -3.26 8.10 13.26
C ARG A 41 -2.96 7.56 11.87
N PRO A 42 -1.92 6.72 11.69
CA PRO A 42 -1.58 6.24 10.35
C PRO A 42 -2.74 5.53 9.61
N GLU A 43 -3.60 4.79 10.34
CA GLU A 43 -4.79 4.13 9.78
C GLU A 43 -5.92 5.09 9.36
N ASP A 44 -5.85 6.35 9.78
CA ASP A 44 -6.83 7.38 9.46
C ASP A 44 -6.56 8.05 8.11
N ILE A 45 -5.40 7.79 7.51
CA ILE A 45 -4.89 8.52 6.35
C ILE A 45 -4.75 7.60 5.14
N SER A 46 -5.21 8.09 3.99
CA SER A 46 -4.90 7.51 2.69
C SER A 46 -4.09 8.48 1.84
N ILE A 47 -2.87 8.06 1.48
CA ILE A 47 -1.99 8.78 0.57
C ILE A 47 -2.15 8.20 -0.84
N VAL A 48 -2.39 9.07 -1.83
CA VAL A 48 -2.46 8.68 -3.24
C VAL A 48 -1.37 9.42 -4.00
N SER A 49 -0.32 8.73 -4.41
CA SER A 49 0.82 9.33 -5.10
C SER A 49 0.72 9.20 -6.61
N ASP A 50 1.52 9.99 -7.34
CA ASP A 50 1.59 9.98 -8.80
C ASP A 50 2.94 9.43 -9.30
N ILE A 51 3.09 9.23 -10.61
CA ILE A 51 4.39 8.91 -11.23
C ILE A 51 5.30 10.14 -11.22
N GLY A 52 6.51 9.97 -10.68
CA GLY A 52 7.56 10.99 -10.61
C GLY A 52 8.37 10.89 -9.32
N CYS A 53 9.29 11.83 -9.09
CA CYS A 53 9.98 11.90 -7.80
C CYS A 53 8.96 12.03 -6.66
N SER A 54 7.88 12.79 -6.86
CA SER A 54 6.74 12.90 -5.94
C SER A 54 6.06 11.55 -5.63
N GLY A 55 6.20 10.54 -6.49
CA GLY A 55 5.71 9.18 -6.31
C GLY A 55 6.53 8.29 -5.39
N LEU A 56 7.79 8.63 -5.16
CA LEU A 56 8.71 7.84 -4.33
C LEU A 56 8.39 7.92 -2.83
N ILE A 57 7.30 8.60 -2.47
CA ILE A 57 6.87 8.85 -1.10
C ILE A 57 6.14 7.67 -0.46
N ASP A 58 5.57 6.76 -1.25
CA ASP A 58 4.74 5.66 -0.72
C ASP A 58 5.42 4.86 0.40
N PRO A 59 6.68 4.40 0.26
CA PRO A 59 7.33 3.64 1.32
C PRO A 59 7.76 4.50 2.51
N LEU A 60 7.58 5.83 2.46
CA LEU A 60 7.94 6.76 3.54
C LEU A 60 6.82 6.92 4.57
N PHE A 61 5.57 6.65 4.21
CA PHE A 61 4.41 6.78 5.10
C PHE A 61 4.01 5.42 5.70
N ASN A 62 3.67 5.41 7.00
CA ASN A 62 3.08 4.26 7.70
C ASN A 62 1.56 4.16 7.47
N THR A 63 1.03 4.82 6.45
CA THR A 63 -0.41 4.99 6.19
C THR A 63 -0.88 4.07 5.07
N HIS A 64 -2.17 4.14 4.69
CA HIS A 64 -2.64 3.49 3.48
C HIS A 64 -2.11 4.22 2.25
N THR A 65 -1.33 3.56 1.39
CA THR A 65 -0.75 4.18 0.19
C THR A 65 -1.27 3.56 -1.10
N ILE A 66 -1.50 4.38 -2.11
CA ILE A 66 -1.91 3.99 -3.46
C ILE A 66 -1.00 4.69 -4.46
N HIS A 67 -0.20 3.92 -5.19
CA HIS A 67 0.63 4.44 -6.28
C HIS A 67 -0.21 4.56 -7.56
N GLY A 68 -0.44 5.79 -8.01
CA GLY A 68 -1.24 6.08 -9.20
C GLY A 68 -0.50 5.90 -10.52
N LEU A 69 -1.21 6.20 -11.60
CA LEU A 69 -0.64 6.39 -12.94
C LEU A 69 -0.39 7.88 -13.18
N HIS A 70 0.55 8.21 -14.07
CA HIS A 70 0.97 9.59 -14.33
C HIS A 70 -0.22 10.53 -14.61
N GLY A 71 -0.37 11.57 -13.79
CA GLY A 71 -1.46 12.54 -13.86
C GLY A 71 -2.81 12.04 -13.33
N ARG A 72 -2.89 10.86 -12.71
CA ARG A 72 -4.16 10.24 -12.27
C ARG A 72 -4.35 10.22 -10.77
N SER A 73 -3.34 10.59 -9.97
CA SER A 73 -3.47 10.66 -8.52
C SER A 73 -4.62 11.57 -8.02
N PRO A 74 -4.99 12.69 -8.68
CA PRO A 74 -6.14 13.50 -8.25
C PRO A 74 -7.44 12.70 -8.39
N ALA A 75 -7.70 12.15 -9.59
CA ALA A 75 -8.90 11.34 -9.86
C ALA A 75 -9.01 10.09 -8.97
N LEU A 76 -7.88 9.41 -8.73
CA LEU A 76 -7.82 8.26 -7.81
C LEU A 76 -8.09 8.70 -6.37
N GLY A 77 -7.46 9.79 -5.92
CA GLY A 77 -7.68 10.39 -4.60
C GLY A 77 -9.13 10.80 -4.37
N LEU A 78 -9.77 11.40 -5.37
CA LEU A 78 -11.18 11.73 -5.33
C LEU A 78 -12.03 10.48 -5.12
N GLY A 79 -11.78 9.41 -5.88
CA GLY A 79 -12.51 8.14 -5.73
C GLY A 79 -12.37 7.54 -4.32
N VAL A 80 -11.16 7.59 -3.77
CA VAL A 80 -10.88 7.15 -2.38
C VAL A 80 -11.64 8.01 -1.38
N ALA A 81 -11.56 9.34 -1.50
CA ALA A 81 -12.25 10.27 -0.63
C ALA A 81 -13.77 10.07 -0.65
N MET A 82 -14.37 9.88 -1.83
CA MET A 82 -15.79 9.58 -1.99
C MET A 82 -16.19 8.26 -1.29
N GLY A 83 -15.34 7.23 -1.35
CA GLY A 83 -15.59 5.94 -0.70
C GLY A 83 -15.42 5.98 0.82
N LEU A 84 -14.59 6.89 1.33
CA LEU A 84 -14.30 7.04 2.75
C LEU A 84 -15.14 8.12 3.45
N GLN A 85 -15.88 8.95 2.73
CA GLN A 85 -16.55 10.13 3.29
C GLN A 85 -17.50 9.85 4.47
N GLN A 86 -18.16 8.69 4.49
CA GLN A 86 -19.07 8.30 5.58
C GLN A 86 -18.34 7.67 6.78
N LYS A 87 -17.01 7.57 6.73
CA LYS A 87 -16.19 7.00 7.81
C LYS A 87 -15.62 8.14 8.64
N ASP A 88 -15.81 8.05 9.95
CA ASP A 88 -15.29 9.06 10.86
C ASP A 88 -13.76 9.14 10.78
N ARG A 89 -13.27 10.38 10.82
CA ARG A 89 -11.84 10.73 10.93
C ARG A 89 -10.96 10.19 9.81
N LYS A 90 -11.47 9.92 8.61
CA LYS A 90 -10.65 9.56 7.45
C LYS A 90 -10.21 10.78 6.65
N LYS A 91 -8.93 10.85 6.26
CA LYS A 91 -8.39 11.93 5.43
C LYS A 91 -7.65 11.36 4.23
N THR A 92 -8.01 11.86 3.05
CA THR A 92 -7.36 11.50 1.78
C THR A 92 -6.47 12.64 1.32
N ILE A 93 -5.20 12.32 1.06
CA ILE A 93 -4.20 13.28 0.59
C ILE A 93 -3.58 12.73 -0.68
N ALA A 94 -3.78 13.43 -1.79
CA ALA A 94 -3.15 13.12 -3.05
C ALA A 94 -1.86 13.93 -3.21
N PHE A 95 -0.86 13.32 -3.84
CA PHE A 95 0.38 13.99 -4.25
C PHE A 95 0.53 13.92 -5.76
N ILE A 96 1.07 14.98 -6.33
CA ILE A 96 1.38 15.06 -7.75
C ILE A 96 2.62 15.94 -7.95
N GLY A 97 3.45 15.62 -8.95
CA GLY A 97 4.50 16.55 -9.39
C GLY A 97 3.94 17.61 -10.34
N ASP A 98 4.67 18.68 -10.63
CA ASP A 98 4.27 19.69 -11.62
C ASP A 98 4.10 19.13 -13.04
N GLY A 99 4.96 18.20 -13.44
CA GLY A 99 4.77 17.42 -14.67
C GLY A 99 3.49 16.59 -14.67
N GLY A 100 3.20 15.93 -13.55
CA GLY A 100 1.95 15.18 -13.34
C GLY A 100 0.72 16.10 -13.39
N ALA A 101 0.81 17.29 -12.79
CA ALA A 101 -0.26 18.28 -12.82
C ALA A 101 -0.52 18.80 -14.24
N THR A 102 0.51 18.84 -15.10
CA THR A 102 0.38 19.22 -16.51
C THR A 102 -0.50 18.21 -17.27
N ILE A 103 -0.17 16.92 -17.22
CA ILE A 103 -0.98 15.85 -17.86
C ILE A 103 -2.30 15.56 -17.11
N GLY A 104 -2.34 15.88 -15.82
CA GLY A 104 -3.46 15.65 -14.92
C GLY A 104 -4.42 16.83 -14.78
N LEU A 105 -4.20 17.93 -15.51
CA LEU A 105 -4.89 19.21 -15.30
C LEU A 105 -6.41 19.05 -15.21
N GLN A 106 -7.02 18.36 -16.16
CA GLN A 106 -8.48 18.17 -16.17
C GLN A 106 -9.00 17.46 -14.92
N HIS A 107 -8.25 16.50 -14.35
CA HIS A 107 -8.65 15.82 -13.13
C HIS A 107 -8.63 16.78 -11.94
N ILE A 108 -7.61 17.63 -11.83
CA ILE A 108 -7.51 18.66 -10.77
C ILE A 108 -8.70 19.62 -10.84
N LEU A 109 -9.06 20.09 -12.05
CA LEU A 109 -10.20 20.99 -12.22
C LEU A 109 -11.53 20.29 -11.89
N GLU A 110 -11.69 19.02 -12.25
CA GLU A 110 -12.87 18.24 -11.89
C GLU A 110 -12.98 17.97 -10.39
N ASP A 111 -11.87 17.71 -9.70
CA ASP A 111 -11.85 17.51 -8.25
C ASP A 111 -12.24 18.81 -7.53
N ALA A 112 -11.69 19.95 -7.96
CA ALA A 112 -12.10 21.29 -7.50
C ALA A 112 -13.59 21.55 -7.75
N ARG A 113 -14.09 21.24 -8.95
CA ARG A 113 -15.50 21.41 -9.31
C ARG A 113 -16.41 20.56 -8.42
N ARG A 114 -16.01 19.30 -8.18
CA ARG A 114 -16.73 18.35 -7.33
C ARG A 114 -16.64 18.67 -5.86
N ASN A 115 -15.57 19.32 -5.40
CA ASN A 115 -15.41 19.82 -4.03
C ASN A 115 -15.67 18.76 -2.94
N VAL A 116 -15.24 17.52 -3.16
CA VAL A 116 -15.26 16.46 -2.14
C VAL A 116 -14.08 16.67 -1.18
N ASP A 117 -14.25 16.36 0.10
CA ASP A 117 -13.20 16.56 1.11
C ASP A 117 -11.94 15.71 0.84
N MET A 118 -10.90 16.36 0.33
CA MET A 118 -9.57 15.81 0.12
C MET A 118 -8.56 16.95 -0.09
N THR A 119 -7.28 16.66 0.15
CA THR A 119 -6.19 17.62 -0.10
C THR A 119 -5.28 17.12 -1.21
N LEU A 120 -5.03 17.93 -2.23
CA LEU A 120 -4.02 17.69 -3.26
C LEU A 120 -2.78 18.54 -2.97
N ILE A 121 -1.61 17.89 -2.88
CA ILE A 121 -0.32 18.56 -2.73
C ILE A 121 0.46 18.43 -4.04
N VAL A 122 0.71 19.56 -4.69
CA VAL A 122 1.55 19.66 -5.88
C VAL A 122 2.99 19.94 -5.43
N LEU A 123 3.87 18.95 -5.60
CA LEU A 123 5.30 19.12 -5.38
C LEU A 123 5.91 19.68 -6.67
N ASN A 124 5.93 21.00 -6.77
CA ASN A 124 6.42 21.71 -7.94
C ASN A 124 7.92 21.96 -7.79
N ASN A 125 8.73 21.37 -8.67
CA ASN A 125 10.15 21.68 -8.75
C ASN A 125 10.56 22.27 -10.12
N LEU A 126 9.54 22.76 -10.83
CA LEU A 126 9.61 23.45 -12.12
C LEU A 126 10.12 22.58 -13.28
N LEU A 127 10.17 21.25 -13.14
CA LEU A 127 10.63 20.34 -14.19
C LEU A 127 10.19 18.87 -13.96
N TYR A 128 10.32 18.03 -14.99
CA TYR A 128 10.19 16.58 -14.89
C TYR A 128 11.49 15.93 -14.40
N GLY A 129 11.69 15.89 -13.07
CA GLY A 129 12.96 15.46 -12.47
C GLY A 129 13.32 14.00 -12.72
N MET A 130 12.34 13.09 -12.64
CA MET A 130 12.57 11.65 -12.78
C MET A 130 12.96 11.25 -14.22
N THR A 131 12.57 12.04 -15.23
CA THR A 131 12.82 11.74 -16.65
C THR A 131 13.99 12.52 -17.23
N GLY A 132 14.72 13.29 -16.42
CA GLY A 132 15.96 13.95 -16.82
C GLY A 132 15.87 15.46 -16.99
N GLY A 133 14.86 16.14 -16.42
CA GLY A 133 14.87 17.60 -16.31
C GLY A 133 14.11 18.38 -17.38
N GLN A 134 13.18 17.75 -18.10
CA GLN A 134 12.36 18.44 -19.10
C GLN A 134 11.47 19.50 -18.44
N ILE A 135 11.13 20.58 -19.14
CA ILE A 135 10.19 21.59 -18.62
C ILE A 135 8.76 21.03 -18.47
N SER A 136 8.03 21.49 -17.47
CA SER A 136 6.61 21.20 -17.24
C SER A 136 5.71 22.37 -17.62
N GLY A 137 4.39 22.15 -17.58
CA GLY A 137 3.40 23.21 -17.78
C GLY A 137 3.36 24.21 -16.62
N LEU A 138 4.02 23.95 -15.49
CA LEU A 138 4.16 24.88 -14.37
C LEU A 138 5.55 25.53 -14.30
N SER A 139 6.49 25.17 -15.19
CA SER A 139 7.80 25.83 -15.26
C SER A 139 7.63 27.33 -15.54
N THR A 140 8.08 28.17 -14.61
CA THR A 140 7.96 29.62 -14.74
C THR A 140 8.75 30.14 -15.94
N GLN A 141 8.38 31.32 -16.43
CA GLN A 141 9.07 31.91 -17.59
C GLN A 141 10.56 32.14 -17.29
N LYS A 142 10.86 32.67 -16.10
CA LYS A 142 12.24 32.88 -15.64
C LYS A 142 13.02 31.57 -15.53
N PHE A 143 12.38 30.49 -15.08
CA PHE A 143 13.02 29.18 -15.02
C PHE A 143 13.38 28.68 -16.43
N LYS A 144 12.46 28.78 -17.40
CA LYS A 144 12.69 28.40 -18.80
C LYS A 144 13.88 29.14 -19.41
N GLU A 145 13.98 30.45 -19.14
CA GLU A 145 15.12 31.28 -19.56
C GLU A 145 16.45 30.79 -18.96
N ILE A 146 16.47 30.42 -17.66
CA ILE A 146 17.69 29.92 -16.99
C ILE A 146 18.14 28.56 -17.55
N VAL A 147 17.20 27.69 -17.93
CA VAL A 147 17.53 26.37 -18.51
C VAL A 147 17.65 26.38 -20.03
N ASP A 148 17.70 27.56 -20.65
CA ASP A 148 17.86 27.76 -22.09
C ASP A 148 16.78 27.03 -22.92
N PHE A 149 15.54 27.05 -22.42
CA PHE A 149 14.40 26.44 -23.10
C PHE A 149 13.56 27.52 -23.79
N GLU A 150 13.76 27.68 -25.10
CA GLU A 150 13.04 28.66 -25.91
C GLU A 150 11.56 28.27 -26.12
N THR A 151 10.65 28.98 -25.45
CA THR A 151 9.21 28.85 -25.68
C THR A 151 8.45 30.10 -25.22
N ASP A 152 7.42 30.46 -26.00
CA ASP A 152 6.47 31.54 -25.66
C ASP A 152 5.21 31.01 -24.95
N ILE A 153 5.15 29.70 -24.65
CA ILE A 153 3.99 29.11 -23.98
C ILE A 153 4.02 29.52 -22.49
N PRO A 154 3.00 30.23 -21.99
CA PRO A 154 2.97 30.68 -20.61
C PRO A 154 2.78 29.49 -19.64
N PRO A 155 3.32 29.58 -18.41
CA PRO A 155 3.02 28.60 -17.37
C PRO A 155 1.54 28.65 -16.96
N PHE A 156 0.99 27.51 -16.55
CA PHE A 156 -0.28 27.51 -15.84
C PHE A 156 -0.09 28.00 -14.41
N ASN A 157 -0.95 28.91 -13.95
CA ASN A 157 -1.13 29.15 -12.52
C ASN A 157 -2.17 28.16 -11.99
N ILE A 158 -1.70 27.01 -11.48
CA ILE A 158 -2.59 25.91 -11.05
C ILE A 158 -3.50 26.30 -9.89
N ILE A 159 -3.04 27.20 -9.01
CA ILE A 159 -3.78 27.68 -7.85
C ILE A 159 -4.97 28.55 -8.27
N GLN A 160 -4.75 29.52 -9.17
CA GLN A 160 -5.84 30.32 -9.73
C GLN A 160 -6.84 29.47 -10.53
N LEU A 161 -6.35 28.51 -11.33
CA LEU A 161 -7.21 27.61 -12.10
C LEU A 161 -8.09 26.73 -11.20
N ALA A 162 -7.52 26.17 -10.13
CA ALA A 162 -8.27 25.36 -9.17
C ALA A 162 -9.27 26.22 -8.36
N HIS A 163 -8.87 27.42 -7.93
CA HIS A 163 -9.78 28.37 -7.28
C HIS A 163 -10.95 28.73 -8.19
N ALA A 164 -10.70 29.11 -9.44
CA ALA A 164 -11.73 29.43 -10.42
C ALA A 164 -12.64 28.23 -10.74
N SER A 165 -12.10 27.00 -10.66
CA SER A 165 -12.87 25.76 -10.82
C SER A 165 -13.67 25.37 -9.58
N GLY A 166 -13.51 26.10 -8.47
CA GLY A 166 -14.35 25.99 -7.29
C GLY A 166 -13.75 25.21 -6.13
N ALA A 167 -12.41 25.05 -6.07
CA ALA A 167 -11.70 24.50 -4.91
C ALA A 167 -12.06 25.30 -3.64
N ARG A 168 -12.28 24.61 -2.52
CA ARG A 168 -12.59 25.24 -1.24
C ARG A 168 -11.43 26.10 -0.75
N TYR A 169 -10.21 25.59 -0.89
CA TYR A 169 -8.97 26.26 -0.52
C TYR A 169 -7.89 26.00 -1.58
N ALA A 170 -7.16 27.03 -1.99
CA ALA A 170 -6.08 26.90 -2.95
C ALA A 170 -4.92 27.83 -2.54
N ALA A 171 -3.70 27.30 -2.40
CA ALA A 171 -2.55 28.09 -1.98
C ALA A 171 -1.23 27.68 -2.67
N ARG A 172 -0.35 28.65 -2.91
CA ARG A 172 1.06 28.45 -3.31
C ARG A 172 1.97 28.86 -2.16
N VAL A 173 2.99 28.05 -1.86
CA VAL A 173 3.99 28.33 -0.84
C VAL A 173 5.38 27.85 -1.26
N ASP A 174 6.41 28.68 -1.10
CA ASP A 174 7.81 28.31 -1.25
C ASP A 174 8.54 28.32 0.10
N ASN A 175 8.06 29.13 1.06
CA ASN A 175 8.74 29.35 2.32
C ASN A 175 8.49 28.20 3.32
N PRO A 176 9.53 27.47 3.77
CA PRO A 176 9.38 26.39 4.75
C PRO A 176 8.75 26.81 6.08
N ARG A 177 8.81 28.10 6.45
CA ARG A 177 8.23 28.61 7.71
C ARG A 177 6.70 28.74 7.63
N GLN A 178 6.17 29.10 6.45
CA GLN A 178 4.73 29.26 6.22
C GLN A 178 4.07 27.95 5.78
N MET A 179 4.84 27.06 5.14
CA MET A 179 4.37 25.78 4.61
C MET A 179 3.55 24.95 5.60
N LYS A 180 3.98 24.91 6.86
CA LYS A 180 3.28 24.15 7.91
C LYS A 180 1.86 24.65 8.15
N GLU A 181 1.68 25.97 8.27
CA GLU A 181 0.38 26.58 8.53
C GLU A 181 -0.54 26.46 7.31
N VAL A 182 0.00 26.63 6.09
CA VAL A 182 -0.74 26.42 4.82
C VAL A 182 -1.23 24.98 4.70
N LEU A 183 -0.37 24.00 4.98
CA LEU A 183 -0.75 22.58 4.97
C LEU A 183 -1.80 22.26 6.03
N LYS A 184 -1.65 22.81 7.25
CA LYS A 184 -2.62 22.62 8.33
C LYS A 184 -4.00 23.13 7.92
N LYS A 185 -4.07 24.36 7.42
CA LYS A 185 -5.32 24.96 6.93
C LYS A 185 -5.94 24.15 5.80
N ALA A 186 -5.14 23.66 4.86
CA ALA A 186 -5.62 22.81 3.76
C ALA A 186 -6.25 21.50 4.23
N ILE A 187 -5.71 20.89 5.29
CA ILE A 187 -6.17 19.61 5.85
C ILE A 187 -7.41 19.80 6.74
N GLU A 188 -7.48 20.89 7.49
CA GLU A 188 -8.64 21.26 8.32
C GLU A 188 -9.83 21.73 7.49
N THR A 189 -9.58 22.23 6.27
CA THR A 189 -10.61 22.67 5.35
C THR A 189 -11.47 21.50 4.86
N GLU A 190 -12.77 21.54 5.13
CA GLU A 190 -13.73 20.60 4.57
C GLU A 190 -14.05 20.94 3.11
N GLY A 191 -13.59 20.11 2.18
CA GLY A 191 -13.78 20.28 0.73
C GLY A 191 -12.49 19.99 -0.03
N PHE A 192 -12.47 20.29 -1.33
CA PHE A 192 -11.25 20.10 -2.10
C PHE A 192 -10.27 21.24 -1.82
N SER A 193 -9.11 20.87 -1.27
CA SER A 193 -7.99 21.77 -1.03
C SER A 193 -6.84 21.45 -1.97
N ILE A 194 -6.15 22.47 -2.51
CA ILE A 194 -4.91 22.30 -3.27
C ILE A 194 -3.80 23.17 -2.69
N VAL A 195 -2.61 22.59 -2.52
CA VAL A 195 -1.40 23.31 -2.09
C VAL A 195 -0.28 23.05 -3.09
N GLU A 196 0.18 24.09 -3.76
CA GLU A 196 1.37 24.07 -4.59
C GLU A 196 2.58 24.44 -3.75
N ILE A 197 3.55 23.53 -3.68
CA ILE A 197 4.81 23.72 -2.96
C ILE A 197 5.93 23.83 -3.99
N GLU A 198 6.47 25.04 -4.16
CA GLU A 198 7.62 25.27 -5.04
C GLU A 198 8.92 24.92 -4.32
N SER A 199 9.80 24.17 -4.99
CA SER A 199 10.92 23.53 -4.31
C SER A 199 12.13 23.25 -5.20
N LEU A 200 13.29 23.04 -4.58
CA LEU A 200 14.55 22.78 -5.29
C LEU A 200 14.60 21.37 -5.94
N CYS A 201 15.10 21.33 -7.18
CA CYS A 201 15.59 20.13 -7.84
C CYS A 201 17.12 20.22 -8.08
N PRO A 202 17.95 19.76 -7.13
CA PRO A 202 19.41 19.96 -7.20
C PRO A 202 20.11 19.19 -8.34
N SER A 203 19.43 18.20 -8.93
CA SER A 203 19.98 17.39 -10.02
C SER A 203 19.88 18.06 -11.38
N TYR A 204 18.73 18.68 -11.69
CA TYR A 204 18.43 19.19 -13.03
C TYR A 204 17.98 20.65 -13.05
N GLY A 205 17.63 21.23 -11.90
CA GLY A 205 17.24 22.62 -11.76
C GLY A 205 18.17 23.34 -10.80
N MET A 206 17.58 24.07 -9.86
CA MET A 206 18.30 24.94 -8.92
C MET A 206 18.95 24.13 -7.81
N LYS A 207 20.16 24.55 -7.43
CA LYS A 207 20.96 23.91 -6.36
C LYS A 207 20.93 24.69 -5.06
N ARG A 208 20.63 25.99 -5.13
CA ARG A 208 20.64 26.89 -3.97
C ARG A 208 19.31 27.59 -3.80
N MET A 209 18.92 27.84 -2.56
CA MET A 209 17.65 28.49 -2.24
C MET A 209 17.52 29.89 -2.85
N ASN A 210 18.60 30.66 -2.92
CA ASN A 210 18.57 31.99 -3.53
C ASN A 210 18.26 31.93 -5.04
N GLU A 211 18.66 30.88 -5.75
CA GLU A 211 18.31 30.68 -7.17
C GLU A 211 16.82 30.37 -7.31
N LEU A 212 16.25 29.59 -6.37
CA LEU A 212 14.81 29.33 -6.35
C LEU A 212 14.02 30.62 -6.18
N MET A 213 14.42 31.48 -5.23
CA MET A 213 13.73 32.76 -4.97
C MET A 213 13.68 33.70 -6.19
N GLU A 214 14.57 33.53 -7.15
CA GLU A 214 14.58 34.34 -8.38
C GLU A 214 13.52 33.88 -9.38
N VAL A 215 13.16 32.58 -9.37
CA VAL A 215 12.31 31.93 -10.37
C VAL A 215 10.92 31.54 -9.90
N VAL A 216 10.68 31.46 -8.58
CA VAL A 216 9.37 31.15 -8.00
C VAL A 216 8.33 32.23 -8.32
N GLU A 217 7.08 31.81 -8.37
CA GLU A 217 5.96 32.74 -8.43
C GLU A 217 5.60 33.24 -7.02
N PRO A 218 4.94 34.39 -6.89
CA PRO A 218 4.49 34.87 -5.58
C PRO A 218 3.59 33.86 -4.87
N GLU A 219 3.71 33.79 -3.54
CA GLU A 219 2.75 33.07 -2.70
C GLU A 219 1.34 33.63 -2.91
N GLU A 220 0.38 32.72 -3.05
CA GLU A 220 -1.03 33.04 -3.31
C GLU A 220 -1.90 32.21 -2.36
N GLU A 221 -3.04 32.75 -1.94
CA GLU A 221 -3.99 32.04 -1.10
C GLU A 221 -5.43 32.48 -1.44
N TYR A 222 -6.29 31.51 -1.72
CA TYR A 222 -7.68 31.75 -2.08
C TYR A 222 -8.62 30.79 -1.36
N GLU A 223 -9.83 31.28 -1.08
CA GLU A 223 -10.92 30.50 -0.51
C GLU A 223 -12.21 30.72 -1.30
N ASN A 224 -13.03 29.68 -1.41
CA ASN A 224 -14.38 29.79 -1.96
C ASN A 224 -15.44 29.50 -0.88
N PRO A 225 -16.57 30.22 -0.82
CA PRO A 225 -17.64 29.98 0.16
C PRO A 225 -18.57 28.80 -0.25
N ARG A 226 -18.01 27.70 -0.77
CA ARG A 226 -18.76 26.47 -1.10
C ARG A 226 -18.68 25.45 0.02
N ALA A 227 -19.80 24.82 0.37
CA ALA A 227 -19.78 23.65 1.27
C ALA A 227 -19.15 22.44 0.56
N ALA A 228 -18.53 21.55 1.34
CA ALA A 228 -18.04 20.27 0.83
C ALA A 228 -19.20 19.43 0.26
N THR A 229 -18.98 18.81 -0.89
CA THR A 229 -19.97 17.94 -1.52
C THR A 229 -20.09 16.64 -0.73
N GLN A 230 -21.32 16.32 -0.34
CA GLN A 230 -21.66 15.07 0.33
C GLN A 230 -22.10 14.02 -0.69
N ILE A 231 -21.43 12.87 -0.71
CA ILE A 231 -21.76 11.74 -1.58
C ILE A 231 -22.83 10.87 -0.92
N ARG A 232 -23.96 10.73 -1.59
CA ARG A 232 -24.97 9.74 -1.23
C ARG A 232 -24.56 8.38 -1.76
N MET A 233 -24.21 7.46 -0.85
CA MET A 233 -23.97 6.07 -1.19
C MET A 233 -25.24 5.42 -1.76
N SER A 234 -25.07 4.54 -2.74
CA SER A 234 -26.17 3.77 -3.31
C SER A 234 -26.72 2.78 -2.29
N GLU A 235 -28.04 2.73 -2.14
CA GLU A 235 -28.74 1.73 -1.31
C GLU A 235 -28.86 0.36 -2.01
N LYS A 236 -28.47 0.27 -3.29
CA LYS A 236 -28.48 -1.00 -4.02
C LYS A 236 -27.43 -1.96 -3.42
N PRO A 237 -27.75 -3.26 -3.28
CA PRO A 237 -26.79 -4.27 -2.85
C PRO A 237 -25.55 -4.26 -3.74
N SER A 238 -24.40 -4.13 -3.11
CA SER A 238 -23.08 -4.28 -3.69
C SER A 238 -22.73 -5.75 -3.93
N LEU A 239 -21.60 -5.99 -4.61
CA LEU A 239 -21.03 -7.33 -4.71
C LEU A 239 -20.56 -7.88 -3.35
N LEU A 240 -20.34 -7.01 -2.36
CA LEU A 240 -19.94 -7.40 -1.01
C LEU A 240 -21.11 -7.98 -0.21
N ASP A 241 -22.33 -7.49 -0.43
CA ASP A 241 -23.54 -7.99 0.25
C ASP A 241 -23.90 -9.43 -0.14
N ARG A 242 -23.30 -9.93 -1.23
CA ARG A 242 -23.47 -11.32 -1.69
C ARG A 242 -22.36 -12.24 -1.19
N GLN A 243 -21.39 -11.74 -0.44
CA GLN A 243 -20.33 -12.60 0.10
C GLN A 243 -20.91 -13.49 1.20
N PRO A 244 -20.62 -14.80 1.18
CA PRO A 244 -21.08 -15.69 2.24
C PRO A 244 -20.43 -15.29 3.57
N VAL A 245 -21.25 -15.14 4.60
CA VAL A 245 -20.76 -15.01 5.97
C VAL A 245 -20.30 -16.39 6.43
N LEU A 246 -19.04 -16.48 6.86
CA LEU A 246 -18.48 -17.72 7.41
C LEU A 246 -18.77 -17.75 8.91
N GLU A 247 -19.67 -18.63 9.33
CA GLU A 247 -19.99 -18.83 10.73
C GLU A 247 -18.93 -19.71 11.40
N GLN A 248 -18.55 -19.36 12.64
CA GLN A 248 -17.65 -20.17 13.45
C GLN A 248 -18.29 -21.55 13.73
N LYS A 249 -17.54 -22.62 13.48
CA LYS A 249 -17.93 -24.02 13.74
C LYS A 249 -16.96 -24.74 14.67
N PHE A 250 -15.76 -24.21 14.86
CA PHE A 250 -14.69 -24.80 15.64
C PHE A 250 -14.09 -23.78 16.60
N GLU A 251 -13.41 -24.24 17.65
CA GLU A 251 -12.64 -23.39 18.56
C GLU A 251 -11.16 -23.40 18.17
N PRO A 252 -10.45 -22.28 18.30
CA PRO A 252 -9.02 -22.24 18.04
C PRO A 252 -8.28 -22.97 19.16
N LEU A 253 -7.22 -23.70 18.80
CA LEU A 253 -6.38 -24.41 19.76
C LEU A 253 -5.37 -23.46 20.44
N VAL A 254 -5.03 -22.36 19.77
CA VAL A 254 -4.16 -21.29 20.29
C VAL A 254 -4.80 -19.93 20.01
N ARG A 255 -4.87 -19.08 21.04
CA ARG A 255 -5.42 -17.70 20.96
C ARG A 255 -4.33 -16.64 20.91
N THR A 256 -3.30 -16.86 20.09
CA THR A 256 -2.24 -15.88 19.85
C THR A 256 -2.01 -15.74 18.37
N ARG A 257 -1.54 -14.57 17.94
CA ARG A 257 -1.24 -14.31 16.53
C ARG A 257 -0.28 -15.36 15.96
N ARG A 258 -0.56 -15.83 14.75
CA ARG A 258 0.31 -16.72 13.98
C ARG A 258 0.37 -16.27 12.54
N ASP A 259 1.60 -16.11 12.06
CA ASP A 259 1.91 -15.60 10.73
C ASP A 259 2.49 -16.74 9.87
N PHE A 260 1.80 -17.07 8.77
CA PHE A 260 2.14 -18.18 7.88
C PHE A 260 2.54 -17.66 6.50
N ILE A 261 3.58 -18.25 5.93
CA ILE A 261 3.88 -18.16 4.50
C ILE A 261 3.77 -19.56 3.88
N ILE A 262 3.06 -19.66 2.76
CA ILE A 262 3.07 -20.85 1.90
C ILE A 262 3.73 -20.42 0.58
N ALA A 263 4.83 -21.07 0.21
CA ALA A 263 5.65 -20.70 -0.94
C ALA A 263 5.91 -21.91 -1.86
N GLY A 264 5.78 -21.69 -3.16
CA GLY A 264 6.07 -22.69 -4.19
C GLY A 264 6.02 -22.06 -5.58
N SER A 265 5.89 -22.87 -6.63
CA SER A 265 5.77 -22.38 -8.00
C SER A 265 4.34 -21.97 -8.36
N ALA A 266 4.20 -21.06 -9.31
CA ALA A 266 2.94 -20.73 -9.98
C ALA A 266 2.27 -22.00 -10.54
N GLY A 267 0.95 -22.10 -10.36
CA GLY A 267 0.19 -23.30 -10.71
C GLY A 267 0.32 -24.48 -9.75
N GLY A 268 1.15 -24.39 -8.71
CA GLY A 268 1.37 -25.43 -7.68
C GLY A 268 0.33 -25.47 -6.54
N GLY A 269 -0.79 -24.76 -6.67
CA GLY A 269 -1.88 -24.78 -5.67
C GLY A 269 -1.67 -23.87 -4.45
N VAL A 270 -0.59 -23.07 -4.39
CA VAL A 270 -0.27 -22.18 -3.26
C VAL A 270 -1.41 -21.22 -2.90
N GLN A 271 -1.92 -20.47 -3.87
CA GLN A 271 -3.01 -19.49 -3.63
C GLN A 271 -4.31 -20.17 -3.16
N SER A 272 -4.65 -21.32 -3.75
CA SER A 272 -5.83 -22.09 -3.34
C SER A 272 -5.68 -22.57 -1.89
N THR A 273 -4.49 -23.04 -1.53
CA THR A 273 -4.18 -23.52 -0.20
C THR A 273 -4.24 -22.39 0.83
N GLY A 274 -3.64 -21.23 0.53
CA GLY A 274 -3.71 -20.05 1.41
C GLY A 274 -5.15 -19.59 1.65
N LYS A 275 -5.99 -19.59 0.61
CA LYS A 275 -7.43 -19.29 0.76
C LYS A 275 -8.14 -20.30 1.65
N GLN A 276 -7.85 -21.59 1.50
CA GLN A 276 -8.46 -22.66 2.31
C GLN A 276 -8.03 -22.54 3.77
N LEU A 277 -6.75 -22.27 4.03
CA LEU A 277 -6.22 -22.04 5.37
C LEU A 277 -6.88 -20.80 6.02
N ALA A 278 -6.96 -19.67 5.30
CA ALA A 278 -7.63 -18.47 5.80
C ALA A 278 -9.11 -18.71 6.14
N THR A 279 -9.83 -19.43 5.26
CA THR A 279 -11.23 -19.80 5.49
C THR A 279 -11.36 -20.71 6.73
N ALA A 280 -10.44 -21.66 6.90
CA ALA A 280 -10.43 -22.57 8.05
C ALA A 280 -10.17 -21.81 9.36
N GLY A 281 -9.28 -20.80 9.34
CA GLY A 281 -9.06 -19.89 10.46
C GLY A 281 -10.34 -19.17 10.90
N ILE A 282 -11.11 -18.65 9.94
CA ILE A 282 -12.40 -17.99 10.22
C ILE A 282 -13.42 -18.99 10.80
N LEU A 283 -13.54 -20.19 10.22
CA LEU A 283 -14.42 -21.23 10.76
C LEU A 283 -13.99 -21.68 12.17
N ALA A 284 -12.72 -21.53 12.52
CA ALA A 284 -12.17 -21.80 13.84
C ALA A 284 -12.19 -20.59 14.78
N GLY A 285 -12.88 -19.50 14.43
CA GLY A 285 -13.08 -18.34 15.31
C GLY A 285 -11.90 -17.37 15.37
N MET A 286 -10.92 -17.48 14.47
CA MET A 286 -9.83 -16.52 14.34
C MET A 286 -10.17 -15.44 13.32
N HIS A 287 -9.70 -14.21 13.52
CA HIS A 287 -9.58 -13.26 12.42
C HIS A 287 -8.49 -13.77 11.48
N ALA A 288 -8.81 -13.88 10.19
CA ALA A 288 -7.86 -14.35 9.20
C ALA A 288 -7.78 -13.40 8.00
N THR A 289 -6.57 -13.21 7.48
CA THR A 289 -6.35 -12.52 6.21
C THR A 289 -5.49 -13.37 5.29
N MET A 290 -5.65 -13.18 3.98
CA MET A 290 -4.81 -13.80 2.98
C MET A 290 -4.35 -12.75 1.97
N LYS A 291 -3.04 -12.70 1.72
CA LYS A 291 -2.45 -11.90 0.64
C LYS A 291 -1.69 -12.82 -0.31
N GLY A 292 -1.95 -12.68 -1.61
CA GLY A 292 -1.24 -13.42 -2.66
C GLY A 292 -0.15 -12.56 -3.31
N GLU A 293 1.01 -13.16 -3.56
CA GLU A 293 2.08 -12.58 -4.37
C GLU A 293 2.51 -13.58 -5.44
N TYR A 294 2.42 -13.18 -6.71
CA TYR A 294 2.81 -13.98 -7.87
C TYR A 294 3.02 -13.06 -9.09
N PRO A 295 3.86 -13.46 -10.07
CA PRO A 295 4.07 -12.66 -11.27
C PRO A 295 2.82 -12.62 -12.14
N ILE A 296 2.73 -11.62 -13.02
CA ILE A 296 1.63 -11.50 -14.00
C ILE A 296 1.62 -12.64 -15.03
N THR A 297 2.71 -13.39 -15.15
CA THR A 297 2.85 -14.52 -16.07
C THR A 297 2.12 -15.74 -15.55
N VAL A 298 1.20 -16.27 -16.35
CA VAL A 298 0.40 -17.44 -15.96
C VAL A 298 1.27 -18.70 -15.97
N GLY A 299 1.38 -19.36 -14.81
CA GLY A 299 1.96 -20.71 -14.69
C GLY A 299 3.49 -20.79 -14.65
N THR A 300 4.18 -19.65 -14.60
CA THR A 300 5.65 -19.58 -14.48
C THR A 300 6.08 -18.70 -13.31
N GLY A 301 7.22 -19.03 -12.70
CA GLY A 301 7.80 -18.31 -11.57
C GLY A 301 7.20 -18.71 -10.22
N PHE A 302 7.40 -17.87 -9.21
CA PHE A 302 7.00 -18.13 -7.83
C PHE A 302 5.50 -17.90 -7.59
N SER A 303 5.00 -18.47 -6.50
CA SER A 303 3.71 -18.14 -5.90
C SER A 303 3.84 -18.20 -4.39
N VAL A 304 3.44 -17.13 -3.73
CA VAL A 304 3.49 -16.98 -2.27
C VAL A 304 2.11 -16.59 -1.77
N ALA A 305 1.62 -17.28 -0.75
CA ALA A 305 0.43 -16.90 -0.01
C ALA A 305 0.82 -16.59 1.45
N GLU A 306 0.55 -15.37 1.88
CA GLU A 306 0.69 -14.91 3.25
C GLU A 306 -0.65 -15.08 3.94
N VAL A 307 -0.68 -15.77 5.08
CA VAL A 307 -1.89 -15.95 5.89
C VAL A 307 -1.57 -15.50 7.32
N ILE A 308 -2.42 -14.66 7.88
CA ILE A 308 -2.30 -14.20 9.27
C ILE A 308 -3.53 -14.69 10.01
N PHE A 309 -3.33 -15.34 11.16
CA PHE A 309 -4.37 -15.56 12.15
C PHE A 309 -4.12 -14.68 13.36
N ASP A 310 -5.18 -14.05 13.87
CA ASP A 310 -5.12 -13.22 15.07
C ASP A 310 -6.44 -13.37 15.85
N PRO A 311 -6.42 -13.46 17.20
CA PRO A 311 -7.63 -13.37 18.00
C PRO A 311 -8.33 -12.00 17.89
N GLU A 312 -7.62 -10.95 17.48
CA GLU A 312 -8.14 -9.60 17.31
C GLU A 312 -8.25 -9.21 15.82
N PRO A 313 -9.05 -8.19 15.46
CA PRO A 313 -9.14 -7.71 14.09
C PRO A 313 -7.79 -7.33 13.47
N ILE A 314 -7.51 -7.85 12.27
CA ILE A 314 -6.26 -7.62 11.54
C ILE A 314 -6.42 -6.38 10.66
N TYR A 315 -5.62 -5.34 10.93
CA TYR A 315 -5.63 -4.08 10.16
C TYR A 315 -4.48 -3.94 9.15
N TYR A 316 -3.45 -4.78 9.27
CA TYR A 316 -2.31 -4.82 8.34
C TYR A 316 -2.05 -6.26 7.92
N THR A 317 -2.15 -6.51 6.61
CA THR A 317 -1.99 -7.85 6.03
C THR A 317 -0.55 -8.15 5.60
N GLY A 318 0.38 -7.21 5.78
CA GLY A 318 1.77 -7.40 5.42
C GLY A 318 2.50 -8.24 6.47
N LEU A 319 3.36 -9.12 6.00
CA LEU A 319 4.10 -10.05 6.82
C LEU A 319 5.59 -9.93 6.48
N GLU A 320 6.43 -9.40 7.37
CA GLU A 320 7.87 -9.26 7.08
C GLU A 320 8.61 -10.59 7.33
N GLN A 321 8.45 -11.15 8.53
CA GLN A 321 8.98 -12.46 8.93
C GLN A 321 7.85 -13.36 9.44
N PRO A 322 7.68 -14.58 8.89
CA PRO A 322 6.66 -15.50 9.36
C PRO A 322 7.06 -16.21 10.65
N SER A 323 6.06 -16.59 11.44
CA SER A 323 6.23 -17.60 12.49
C SER A 323 6.51 -18.97 11.85
N VAL A 324 5.80 -19.28 10.76
CA VAL A 324 5.89 -20.57 10.07
C VAL A 324 5.95 -20.40 8.55
N ALA A 325 6.88 -21.07 7.89
CA ALA A 325 6.99 -21.10 6.42
C ALA A 325 6.83 -22.53 5.90
N VAL A 326 5.92 -22.72 4.94
CA VAL A 326 5.74 -23.97 4.18
C VAL A 326 6.32 -23.76 2.79
N ILE A 327 7.33 -24.54 2.41
CA ILE A 327 8.10 -24.34 1.18
C ILE A 327 8.15 -25.64 0.39
N VAL A 328 7.49 -25.67 -0.77
CA VAL A 328 7.32 -26.90 -1.56
C VAL A 328 8.14 -26.95 -2.85
N THR A 329 8.68 -25.81 -3.31
CA THR A 329 9.57 -25.75 -4.50
C THR A 329 10.66 -24.68 -4.32
N ASP A 330 11.68 -24.78 -5.16
CA ASP A 330 12.82 -23.86 -5.28
C ASP A 330 12.37 -22.43 -5.63
N ASP A 331 11.45 -22.25 -6.58
CA ASP A 331 10.88 -20.93 -6.92
C ASP A 331 10.34 -20.20 -5.68
N GLY A 332 9.64 -20.94 -4.82
CA GLY A 332 9.08 -20.42 -3.58
C GLY A 332 10.15 -20.06 -2.56
N LEU A 333 11.13 -20.96 -2.39
CA LEU A 333 12.27 -20.76 -1.50
C LEU A 333 13.05 -19.51 -1.87
N GLU A 334 13.44 -19.37 -3.14
CA GLU A 334 14.21 -18.22 -3.64
C GLU A 334 13.48 -16.91 -3.34
N LYS A 335 12.16 -16.88 -3.56
CA LYS A 335 11.35 -15.69 -3.33
C LYS A 335 11.31 -15.27 -1.85
N ILE A 336 11.19 -16.21 -0.92
CA ILE A 336 10.95 -15.90 0.49
C ILE A 336 12.18 -16.05 1.38
N ARG A 337 13.33 -16.47 0.84
CA ARG A 337 14.57 -16.72 1.59
C ARG A 337 14.95 -15.59 2.54
N LYS A 338 14.86 -14.33 2.09
CA LYS A 338 15.19 -13.14 2.89
C LYS A 338 14.20 -12.83 4.02
N ARG A 339 13.04 -13.50 4.03
CA ARG A 339 11.98 -13.33 5.03
C ARG A 339 12.04 -14.39 6.12
N ILE A 340 12.82 -15.47 5.92
CA ILE A 340 13.05 -16.49 6.93
C ILE A 340 14.04 -15.93 7.95
N GLY A 341 13.64 -15.88 9.22
CA GLY A 341 14.51 -15.48 10.32
C GLY A 341 14.78 -16.64 11.28
N ALA A 342 15.62 -16.41 12.29
CA ALA A 342 15.97 -17.43 13.29
C ALA A 342 14.78 -17.93 14.12
N GLY A 343 13.71 -17.14 14.23
CA GLY A 343 12.46 -17.53 14.90
C GLY A 343 11.44 -18.20 13.98
N THR A 344 11.74 -18.39 12.69
CA THR A 344 10.82 -19.01 11.73
C THR A 344 10.99 -20.52 11.75
N ARG A 345 9.90 -21.26 11.98
CA ARG A 345 9.84 -22.70 11.73
C ARG A 345 9.57 -22.98 10.25
N VAL A 346 10.30 -23.90 9.64
CA VAL A 346 10.21 -24.18 8.20
C VAL A 346 9.78 -25.63 7.94
N TYR A 347 8.70 -25.80 7.18
CA TYR A 347 8.28 -27.08 6.63
C TYR A 347 8.73 -27.14 5.17
N LEU A 348 9.68 -28.02 4.87
CA LEU A 348 10.42 -28.05 3.60
C LEU A 348 10.20 -29.36 2.85
N ASP A 349 9.98 -29.29 1.54
CA ASP A 349 9.96 -30.48 0.70
C ASP A 349 11.33 -31.16 0.62
N GLU A 350 11.36 -32.50 0.62
CA GLU A 350 12.60 -33.28 0.60
C GLU A 350 13.55 -32.94 -0.55
N LYS A 351 13.02 -32.49 -1.70
CA LYS A 351 13.84 -32.08 -2.85
C LYS A 351 14.71 -30.85 -2.57
N LEU A 352 14.35 -30.09 -1.53
CA LEU A 352 15.06 -28.89 -1.10
C LEU A 352 15.91 -29.14 0.13
N ALA A 353 16.06 -30.40 0.60
CA ALA A 353 16.77 -30.72 1.83
C ALA A 353 18.19 -30.16 1.88
N GLN A 354 18.89 -30.13 0.74
CA GLN A 354 20.23 -29.56 0.60
C GLN A 354 20.30 -28.05 0.90
N GLU A 355 19.19 -27.33 0.77
CA GLU A 355 19.12 -25.90 1.07
C GLU A 355 18.89 -25.61 2.55
N ALA A 356 18.52 -26.61 3.36
CA ALA A 356 18.18 -26.42 4.77
C ALA A 356 19.32 -25.78 5.57
N GLU A 357 20.56 -26.21 5.32
CA GLU A 357 21.77 -25.70 5.99
C GLU A 357 22.06 -24.23 5.68
N THR A 358 21.47 -23.69 4.61
CA THR A 358 21.68 -22.29 4.19
C THR A 358 20.65 -21.33 4.80
N LEU A 359 19.65 -21.86 5.52
CA LEU A 359 18.61 -21.06 6.15
C LEU A 359 19.06 -20.56 7.53
N PRO A 360 18.64 -19.36 7.95
CA PRO A 360 19.07 -18.76 9.22
C PRO A 360 18.32 -19.33 10.45
N THR A 361 17.75 -20.53 10.36
CA THR A 361 16.93 -21.18 11.41
C THR A 361 17.28 -22.66 11.53
N ASP A 362 17.27 -23.17 12.75
CA ASP A 362 17.51 -24.58 13.05
C ASP A 362 16.19 -25.39 13.16
N ASP A 363 15.02 -24.72 13.15
CA ASP A 363 13.71 -25.36 13.28
C ASP A 363 13.13 -25.71 11.90
N ILE A 364 13.70 -26.76 11.29
CA ILE A 364 13.35 -27.22 9.93
C ILE A 364 12.81 -28.65 9.97
N ILE A 365 11.62 -28.85 9.39
CA ILE A 365 10.96 -30.14 9.24
C ILE A 365 10.90 -30.50 7.76
N ILE A 366 11.65 -31.53 7.37
CA ILE A 366 11.74 -31.99 5.98
C ILE A 366 10.83 -33.20 5.77
N LYS A 367 9.96 -33.15 4.74
CA LYS A 367 9.04 -34.25 4.40
C LYS A 367 8.83 -34.39 2.87
N PRO A 368 8.44 -35.58 2.38
CA PRO A 368 8.34 -35.88 0.95
C PRO A 368 7.01 -35.40 0.31
N PHE A 369 6.65 -34.12 0.45
CA PHE A 369 5.33 -33.62 0.03
C PHE A 369 5.06 -33.80 -1.47
N THR A 370 5.99 -33.37 -2.33
CA THR A 370 5.88 -33.44 -3.79
C THR A 370 6.06 -34.86 -4.37
N ARG A 371 6.62 -35.78 -3.58
CA ARG A 371 6.68 -37.21 -3.92
C ARG A 371 5.40 -37.94 -3.52
N THR A 372 4.76 -37.50 -2.43
CA THR A 372 3.56 -38.15 -1.88
C THR A 372 2.31 -37.85 -2.69
N VAL A 373 2.21 -36.65 -3.25
CA VAL A 373 1.07 -36.20 -4.06
C VAL A 373 1.53 -35.44 -5.30
N ASN A 374 0.61 -35.18 -6.24
CA ASN A 374 0.92 -34.39 -7.43
C ASN A 374 1.30 -32.93 -7.07
N ARG A 375 1.96 -32.25 -8.01
CA ARG A 375 2.44 -30.86 -7.83
C ARG A 375 1.37 -29.87 -7.39
N LYS A 376 0.10 -30.04 -7.77
CA LYS A 376 -0.99 -29.11 -7.41
C LYS A 376 -1.52 -29.33 -5.99
N ALA A 377 -1.25 -30.49 -5.40
CA ALA A 377 -1.71 -30.89 -4.07
C ALA A 377 -0.60 -30.79 -3.00
N ALA A 378 0.66 -30.68 -3.40
CA ALA A 378 1.81 -30.66 -2.49
C ALA A 378 1.73 -29.52 -1.46
N ALA A 379 1.37 -28.30 -1.88
CA ALA A 379 1.18 -27.17 -0.97
C ALA A 379 0.08 -27.44 0.07
N LEU A 380 -1.03 -28.06 -0.34
CA LEU A 380 -2.14 -28.41 0.56
C LEU A 380 -1.72 -29.48 1.57
N LEU A 381 -1.05 -30.54 1.10
CA LEU A 381 -0.55 -31.61 1.97
C LEU A 381 0.44 -31.07 3.01
N ALA A 382 1.40 -30.25 2.57
CA ALA A 382 2.38 -29.63 3.45
C ALA A 382 1.74 -28.69 4.47
N THR A 383 0.74 -27.91 4.05
CA THR A 383 -0.01 -27.01 4.94
C THR A 383 -0.84 -27.78 5.96
N ALA A 384 -1.46 -28.90 5.56
CA ALA A 384 -2.23 -29.73 6.48
C ALA A 384 -1.33 -30.44 7.49
N TYR A 385 -0.17 -30.94 7.06
CA TYR A 385 0.83 -31.52 7.97
C TYR A 385 1.37 -30.47 8.94
N MET A 386 1.69 -29.28 8.45
CA MET A 386 2.06 -28.15 9.30
C MET A 386 0.97 -27.86 10.34
N LEU A 387 -0.30 -27.79 9.91
CA LEU A 387 -1.39 -27.46 10.82
C LEU A 387 -1.57 -28.50 11.93
N ASP A 388 -1.43 -29.79 11.61
CA ASP A 388 -1.48 -30.89 12.59
C ASP A 388 -0.36 -30.80 13.66
N ARG A 389 0.82 -30.31 13.26
CA ARG A 389 1.97 -30.12 14.17
C ARG A 389 1.90 -28.83 14.97
N GLU A 390 1.56 -27.72 14.33
CA GLU A 390 1.48 -26.41 14.97
C GLU A 390 0.28 -26.30 15.91
N LYS A 391 -0.79 -27.07 15.66
CA LYS A 391 -2.01 -27.10 16.47
C LYS A 391 -2.54 -25.70 16.78
N VAL A 392 -2.61 -24.85 15.77
CA VAL A 392 -3.15 -23.48 15.91
C VAL A 392 -4.67 -23.48 15.85
N ILE A 393 -5.23 -24.24 14.90
CA ILE A 393 -6.65 -24.52 14.75
C ILE A 393 -6.84 -26.03 14.52
N PRO A 394 -8.04 -26.59 14.76
CA PRO A 394 -8.32 -28.01 14.49
C PRO A 394 -8.18 -28.33 13.00
N LEU A 395 -7.61 -29.49 12.67
CA LEU A 395 -7.48 -29.95 11.28
C LEU A 395 -8.86 -30.17 10.63
N GLU A 396 -9.87 -30.47 11.45
CA GLU A 396 -11.28 -30.61 11.08
C GLU A 396 -11.83 -29.34 10.45
N ALA A 397 -11.38 -28.15 10.90
CA ALA A 397 -11.77 -26.88 10.30
C ALA A 397 -11.30 -26.79 8.84
N LEU A 398 -10.07 -27.21 8.55
CA LEU A 398 -9.57 -27.31 7.19
C LEU A 398 -10.34 -28.36 6.40
N ARG A 399 -10.61 -29.53 6.98
CA ARG A 399 -11.37 -30.61 6.33
C ARG A 399 -12.79 -30.16 5.93
N GLU A 400 -13.47 -29.41 6.78
CA GLU A 400 -14.79 -28.81 6.50
C GLU A 400 -14.75 -27.84 5.31
N VAL A 401 -13.74 -26.98 5.23
CA VAL A 401 -13.55 -26.07 4.08
C VAL A 401 -13.35 -26.86 2.79
N LEU A 402 -12.54 -27.91 2.83
CA LEU A 402 -12.24 -28.73 1.65
C LEU A 402 -13.44 -29.55 1.21
N ALA A 403 -14.23 -30.08 2.14
CA ALA A 403 -15.44 -30.87 1.86
C ALA A 403 -16.52 -30.07 1.13
N ASN A 404 -16.61 -28.76 1.39
CA ASN A 404 -17.55 -27.85 0.74
C ASN A 404 -17.02 -27.26 -0.59
N HIS A 405 -15.82 -27.67 -1.04
CA HIS A 405 -15.25 -27.19 -2.29
C HIS A 405 -15.66 -28.07 -3.49
N ARG A 406 -15.77 -27.47 -4.69
CA ARG A 406 -16.08 -28.22 -5.93
C ARG A 406 -15.08 -29.35 -6.28
N LEU A 407 -13.90 -29.34 -5.67
CA LEU A 407 -12.84 -30.36 -5.82
C LEU A 407 -12.67 -31.21 -4.55
N ALA A 408 -13.69 -31.28 -3.70
CA ALA A 408 -13.63 -31.93 -2.39
C ALA A 408 -12.98 -33.32 -2.43
N LYS A 409 -13.38 -34.17 -3.39
CA LYS A 409 -12.81 -35.52 -3.54
C LYS A 409 -11.28 -35.50 -3.61
N VAL A 410 -10.70 -34.67 -4.47
CA VAL A 410 -9.25 -34.58 -4.66
C VAL A 410 -8.54 -34.04 -3.41
N PHE A 411 -9.16 -33.07 -2.73
CA PHE A 411 -8.59 -32.46 -1.53
C PHE A 411 -8.65 -33.37 -0.32
N LEU A 412 -9.75 -34.09 -0.11
CA LEU A 412 -9.88 -35.05 0.98
C LEU A 412 -8.94 -36.25 0.77
N GLU A 413 -8.84 -36.77 -0.45
CA GLU A 413 -7.84 -37.80 -0.80
C GLU A 413 -6.40 -37.33 -0.55
N THR A 414 -6.14 -36.01 -0.64
CA THR A 414 -4.84 -35.42 -0.29
C THR A 414 -4.61 -35.45 1.22
N LEU A 415 -5.60 -35.08 2.03
CA LEU A 415 -5.50 -35.14 3.50
C LEU A 415 -5.30 -36.58 4.02
N ASP A 416 -5.92 -37.56 3.38
CA ASP A 416 -5.76 -38.97 3.77
C ASP A 416 -4.33 -39.50 3.52
N ARG A 417 -3.46 -38.71 2.85
CA ARG A 417 -2.03 -39.03 2.71
C ARG A 417 -1.16 -38.50 3.85
N LEU A 418 -1.71 -37.77 4.81
CA LEU A 418 -0.94 -37.26 5.96
C LEU A 418 -0.24 -38.38 6.75
N GLU A 419 -0.93 -39.51 6.95
CA GLU A 419 -0.38 -40.69 7.63
C GLU A 419 0.88 -41.27 6.94
N LYS A 420 1.14 -40.93 5.67
CA LYS A 420 2.35 -41.37 4.95
C LYS A 420 3.56 -40.48 5.21
N LEU A 421 3.39 -39.37 5.92
CA LEU A 421 4.43 -38.42 6.25
C LEU A 421 4.98 -38.62 7.66
N ASP A 422 4.28 -39.35 8.52
CA ASP A 422 4.81 -39.84 9.79
C ASP A 422 5.81 -40.98 9.56
#